data_AF-A0A7S0GXY2-F1
#
_entry.id   AF-A0A7S0GXY2-F1
#
_cell.length_a   1.000
_cell.length_b   1.000
_cell.length_c   1.000
_cell.angle_alpha   90.00
_cell.angle_beta   90.00
_cell.angle_gamma   90.00
#
_symmetry.space_group_name_H-M   'P 1'
#
loop_
_entity.id
_entity.type
_entity.pdbx_description
1 polymer ?
#
loop_
_entity_poly.entity_id
_entity_poly.type
_entity_poly.pdbx_seq_one_letter_code
_entity_poly.pdbx_strand_id
1 'polypeptide(L)'
;EGLPECVRGDREEHPLYSDTFCGQVLANASLERCRSLYWNFANQESRNYILSSVVAPIIDSQQPFLDGVFFDGVDFAEFSAFRFNITNIPGSPSEQGKVYWEGITKWTTKAVSLLSSKKLKAMLSIGQNSLNFFHTEGSKDENRFMKQLTRGGWVRYYEFVRGENPFPVLPNIIREGELGMSVVIHVYLERNVSAPDLTDHIALFLIAREEGFYFMASTGWLDADWTWHAQYDLEYGQPVEKPQKIFHNESGSQGITYSRRYTKCNVSLKCSSIDSDDCKGAIDFLDF
;
A
#
# COMPACT_ATOMS: atom_id res chain seq x y z
N GLU A 1 -36.16 -9.60 -17.09
CA GLU A 1 -35.76 -8.17 -17.02
C GLU A 1 -34.27 -8.17 -16.66
N GLY A 2 -33.30 -8.06 -17.57
CA GLY A 2 -33.12 -7.09 -18.64
C GLY A 2 -31.96 -6.18 -18.25
N LEU A 3 -30.72 -6.69 -18.26
CA LEU A 3 -29.51 -5.90 -17.93
C LEU A 3 -29.37 -4.70 -18.89
N PRO A 4 -28.86 -3.54 -18.43
CA PRO A 4 -28.65 -2.36 -19.27
C PRO A 4 -27.73 -2.65 -20.46
N GLU A 5 -28.05 -2.08 -21.62
CA GLU A 5 -27.34 -2.26 -22.90
C GLU A 5 -25.84 -1.92 -22.84
N CYS A 6 -25.39 -1.14 -21.86
CA CYS A 6 -23.97 -0.81 -21.64
C CYS A 6 -23.09 -2.00 -21.20
N VAL A 7 -23.70 -3.14 -20.81
CA VAL A 7 -22.99 -4.40 -20.46
C VAL A 7 -23.21 -5.47 -21.55
N ARG A 8 -24.02 -5.15 -22.57
CA ARG A 8 -24.22 -5.96 -23.78
C ARG A 8 -23.50 -5.38 -25.00
N GLY A 9 -22.48 -4.54 -24.78
CA GLY A 9 -21.47 -4.32 -25.80
C GLY A 9 -20.76 -5.64 -26.05
N ASP A 10 -20.81 -6.09 -27.30
CA ASP A 10 -20.15 -7.25 -27.89
C ASP A 10 -18.91 -7.73 -27.11
N ARG A 11 -19.04 -8.90 -26.48
CA ARG A 11 -18.07 -9.51 -25.54
C ARG A 11 -16.77 -10.05 -26.21
N GLU A 12 -16.39 -9.57 -27.39
CA GLU A 12 -15.21 -10.10 -28.09
C GLU A 12 -13.91 -9.32 -27.83
N GLU A 13 -13.93 -8.15 -27.17
CA GLU A 13 -12.72 -7.31 -27.04
C GLU A 13 -12.23 -7.03 -25.61
N HIS A 14 -12.90 -7.51 -24.56
CA HIS A 14 -12.41 -7.34 -23.20
C HIS A 14 -11.56 -8.53 -22.76
N PRO A 15 -10.36 -8.31 -22.21
CA PRO A 15 -9.53 -9.42 -21.75
C PRO A 15 -10.19 -10.10 -20.55
N LEU A 16 -9.75 -11.33 -20.26
CA LEU A 16 -10.29 -12.13 -19.16
C LEU A 16 -10.16 -11.41 -17.81
N TYR A 17 -11.28 -11.27 -17.11
CA TYR A 17 -11.36 -10.71 -15.77
C TYR A 17 -11.93 -11.76 -14.81
N SER A 18 -11.66 -11.58 -13.52
CA SER A 18 -12.05 -12.52 -12.47
C SER A 18 -13.48 -12.28 -12.01
N ASP A 19 -13.83 -11.01 -11.76
CA ASP A 19 -15.17 -10.54 -11.38
C ASP A 19 -15.22 -9.00 -11.48
N THR A 20 -16.37 -8.40 -11.20
CA THR A 20 -16.52 -6.96 -10.92
C THR A 20 -16.15 -6.64 -9.48
N PHE A 21 -15.77 -5.39 -9.20
CA PHE A 21 -15.45 -4.96 -7.85
C PHE A 21 -16.60 -5.18 -6.87
N CYS A 22 -17.83 -4.90 -7.29
CA CYS A 22 -18.99 -5.19 -6.47
C CYS A 22 -19.20 -6.68 -6.27
N GLY A 23 -19.00 -7.53 -7.29
CA GLY A 23 -19.11 -8.99 -7.12
C GLY A 23 -18.17 -9.51 -6.03
N GLN A 24 -17.01 -8.86 -5.89
CA GLN A 24 -16.00 -9.19 -4.90
C GLN A 24 -16.26 -8.58 -3.51
N VAL A 25 -16.76 -7.35 -3.43
CA VAL A 25 -16.87 -6.61 -2.15
C VAL A 25 -18.31 -6.58 -1.59
N LEU A 26 -19.32 -6.71 -2.45
CA LEU A 26 -20.73 -6.58 -2.11
C LEU A 26 -21.48 -7.84 -2.54
N ALA A 27 -22.00 -8.61 -1.58
CA ALA A 27 -22.73 -9.86 -1.80
C ALA A 27 -24.02 -9.75 -2.66
N ASN A 28 -24.34 -8.57 -3.20
CA ASN A 28 -25.54 -8.32 -4.02
C ASN A 28 -25.17 -7.53 -5.30
N ALA A 29 -24.68 -8.25 -6.31
CA ALA A 29 -24.02 -7.75 -7.51
C ALA A 29 -24.94 -7.12 -8.60
N SER A 30 -26.17 -6.73 -8.27
CA SER A 30 -27.15 -6.28 -9.29
C SER A 30 -27.18 -4.76 -9.54
N LEU A 31 -26.13 -4.02 -9.18
CA LEU A 31 -26.12 -2.56 -9.36
C LEU A 31 -25.40 -2.19 -10.68
N GLU A 32 -26.13 -1.49 -11.56
CA GLU A 32 -25.66 -0.84 -12.80
C GLU A 32 -24.39 0.04 -12.64
N ARG A 33 -24.02 0.34 -11.39
CA ARG A 33 -22.85 1.10 -10.99
C ARG A 33 -21.56 0.26 -10.86
N CYS A 34 -21.65 -1.05 -10.98
CA CYS A 34 -20.54 -1.99 -10.77
C CYS A 34 -19.73 -2.20 -12.06
N ARG A 35 -19.00 -1.16 -12.48
CA ARG A 35 -18.22 -1.15 -13.73
C ARG A 35 -16.74 -1.46 -13.56
N SER A 36 -16.23 -1.37 -12.33
CA SER A 36 -14.83 -1.70 -12.04
C SER A 36 -14.62 -3.21 -12.15
N LEU A 37 -13.60 -3.62 -12.90
CA LEU A 37 -13.25 -5.02 -13.11
C LEU A 37 -12.01 -5.38 -12.30
N TYR A 38 -12.02 -6.57 -11.70
CA TYR A 38 -10.82 -7.19 -11.15
C TYR A 38 -10.15 -8.03 -12.23
N TRP A 39 -8.99 -7.57 -12.70
CA TRP A 39 -8.29 -8.21 -13.79
C TRP A 39 -7.63 -9.52 -13.35
N ASN A 40 -7.71 -10.54 -14.21
CA ASN A 40 -7.06 -11.80 -13.95
C ASN A 40 -5.59 -11.74 -14.38
N PHE A 41 -4.69 -11.33 -13.47
CA PHE A 41 -3.26 -11.24 -13.77
C PHE A 41 -2.61 -12.59 -14.09
N ALA A 42 -3.24 -13.73 -13.82
CA ALA A 42 -2.74 -15.03 -14.29
C ALA A 42 -2.79 -15.14 -15.82
N ASN A 43 -3.76 -14.47 -16.46
CA ASN A 43 -3.92 -14.49 -17.90
C ASN A 43 -3.00 -13.47 -18.60
N GLN A 44 -2.31 -13.90 -19.67
CA GLN A 44 -1.38 -13.05 -20.40
C GLN A 44 -2.05 -11.92 -21.19
N GLU A 45 -3.22 -12.17 -21.78
CA GLU A 45 -3.97 -11.18 -22.55
C GLU A 45 -4.44 -10.05 -21.63
N SER A 46 -4.90 -10.37 -20.41
CA SER A 46 -5.26 -9.36 -19.41
C SER A 46 -4.08 -8.49 -19.00
N ARG A 47 -2.91 -9.09 -18.75
CA ARG A 47 -1.68 -8.32 -18.47
C ARG A 47 -1.32 -7.40 -19.63
N ASN A 48 -1.34 -7.93 -20.85
CA ASN A 48 -0.97 -7.18 -22.05
C ASN A 48 -1.95 -6.03 -22.29
N TYR A 49 -3.25 -6.27 -22.13
CA TYR A 49 -4.28 -5.26 -22.28
C TYR A 49 -4.09 -4.11 -21.29
N ILE A 50 -3.86 -4.39 -20.00
CA ILE A 50 -3.62 -3.30 -19.02
C ILE A 50 -2.38 -2.49 -19.41
N LEU A 51 -1.31 -3.16 -19.84
CA LEU A 51 -0.10 -2.47 -20.27
C LEU A 51 -0.33 -1.62 -21.53
N SER A 52 -1.06 -2.13 -22.52
CA SER A 52 -1.29 -1.43 -23.80
C SER A 52 -2.39 -0.37 -23.74
N SER A 53 -3.42 -0.60 -22.95
CA SER A 53 -4.66 0.19 -22.95
C SER A 53 -4.75 1.15 -21.77
N VAL A 54 -3.95 0.94 -20.72
CA VAL A 54 -3.91 1.82 -19.53
C VAL A 54 -2.53 2.44 -19.36
N VAL A 55 -1.48 1.63 -19.21
CA VAL A 55 -0.13 2.15 -18.87
C VAL A 55 0.50 2.90 -20.03
N ALA A 56 0.47 2.35 -21.25
CA ALA A 56 1.08 2.98 -22.42
C ALA A 56 0.43 4.33 -22.77
N PRO A 57 -0.91 4.49 -22.80
CA PRO A 57 -1.52 5.80 -23.06
C PRO A 57 -1.16 6.86 -22.02
N ILE A 58 -1.03 6.49 -20.75
CA ILE A 58 -0.56 7.41 -19.70
C ILE A 58 0.86 7.88 -20.02
N ILE A 59 1.75 6.97 -20.39
CA ILE A 59 3.12 7.28 -20.80
C ILE A 59 3.16 8.18 -22.04
N ASP A 60 2.35 7.87 -23.05
CA ASP A 60 2.33 8.57 -24.33
C ASP A 60 1.66 9.93 -24.25
N SER A 61 0.82 10.16 -23.25
CA SER A 61 0.17 11.45 -23.00
C SER A 61 1.16 12.58 -22.70
N GLN A 62 2.39 12.24 -22.27
CA GLN A 62 3.47 13.18 -21.93
C GLN A 62 3.03 14.37 -21.07
N GLN A 63 2.06 14.15 -20.17
CA GLN A 63 1.56 15.23 -19.32
C GLN A 63 2.69 15.71 -18.41
N PRO A 64 3.07 17.00 -18.47
CA PRO A 64 4.22 17.52 -17.73
C PRO A 64 4.00 17.57 -16.20
N PHE A 65 2.75 17.38 -15.76
CA PHE A 65 2.35 17.37 -14.35
C PHE A 65 2.23 15.96 -13.76
N LEU A 66 2.48 14.92 -14.55
CA LEU A 66 2.36 13.55 -14.08
C LEU A 66 3.72 13.08 -13.53
N ASP A 67 3.77 12.79 -12.22
CA ASP A 67 4.98 12.25 -11.58
C ASP A 67 4.94 10.72 -11.40
N GLY A 68 3.74 10.13 -11.46
CA GLY A 68 3.58 8.70 -11.26
C GLY A 68 2.16 8.21 -11.46
N VAL A 69 1.99 6.88 -11.33
CA VAL A 69 0.73 6.18 -11.46
C VAL A 69 0.52 5.32 -10.23
N PHE A 70 -0.59 5.53 -9.54
CA PHE A 70 -1.04 4.68 -8.45
C PHE A 70 -1.82 3.48 -8.99
N PHE A 71 -1.41 2.29 -8.56
CA PHE A 71 -2.08 1.04 -8.86
C PHE A 71 -2.68 0.49 -7.57
N ASP A 72 -4.01 0.56 -7.49
CA ASP A 72 -4.81 -0.05 -6.44
C ASP A 72 -5.02 -1.55 -6.70
N GLY A 73 -5.17 -2.34 -5.65
CA GLY A 73 -5.55 -3.75 -5.73
C GLY A 73 -4.51 -4.65 -6.41
N VAL A 74 -3.26 -4.18 -6.50
CA VAL A 74 -2.11 -4.98 -6.96
C VAL A 74 -1.35 -5.62 -5.81
N ASP A 75 -1.95 -5.60 -4.61
CA ASP A 75 -1.39 -6.16 -3.41
C ASP A 75 -1.17 -7.67 -3.56
N PHE A 76 0.10 -8.01 -3.61
CA PHE A 76 0.58 -9.35 -3.85
C PHE A 76 0.21 -10.33 -2.73
N ALA A 77 -0.01 -9.80 -1.53
CA ALA A 77 -0.26 -10.59 -0.33
C ALA A 77 -1.75 -10.64 0.05
N GLU A 78 -2.63 -9.86 -0.56
CA GLU A 78 -4.07 -10.01 -0.29
C GLU A 78 -4.64 -11.34 -0.86
N PHE A 79 -3.88 -12.04 -1.72
CA PHE A 79 -4.29 -13.26 -2.38
C PHE A 79 -4.35 -14.51 -1.48
N SER A 80 -3.46 -14.67 -0.48
CA SER A 80 -3.53 -15.89 0.38
C SER A 80 -4.66 -15.82 1.42
N ALA A 81 -5.18 -14.62 1.68
CA ALA A 81 -6.20 -14.36 2.69
C ALA A 81 -7.56 -14.05 2.06
N PHE A 82 -8.12 -15.00 1.31
CA PHE A 82 -9.57 -15.27 1.26
C PHE A 82 -10.57 -14.16 0.86
N ARG A 83 -10.18 -12.96 0.41
CA ARG A 83 -11.16 -11.91 0.08
C ARG A 83 -11.71 -11.98 -1.34
N PHE A 84 -10.97 -12.53 -2.30
CA PHE A 84 -11.35 -12.45 -3.71
C PHE A 84 -11.37 -13.82 -4.38
N ASN A 85 -12.56 -14.25 -4.82
CA ASN A 85 -12.71 -15.44 -5.66
C ASN A 85 -12.11 -15.16 -7.05
N ILE A 86 -10.81 -15.42 -7.21
CA ILE A 86 -10.18 -15.36 -8.53
C ILE A 86 -10.63 -16.57 -9.32
N THR A 87 -11.61 -16.36 -10.19
CA THR A 87 -12.13 -17.39 -11.07
C THR A 87 -11.26 -17.53 -12.32
N ASN A 88 -11.50 -18.58 -13.11
CA ASN A 88 -10.88 -18.76 -14.43
C ASN A 88 -9.34 -18.95 -14.40
N ILE A 89 -8.77 -19.46 -13.30
CA ILE A 89 -7.40 -19.98 -13.24
C ILE A 89 -7.46 -21.49 -13.08
N PRO A 90 -6.87 -22.30 -13.99
CA PRO A 90 -6.87 -23.75 -13.86
C PRO A 90 -5.99 -24.21 -12.68
N GLY A 91 -6.33 -25.36 -12.09
CA GLY A 91 -5.56 -26.00 -11.03
C GLY A 91 -6.23 -25.92 -9.65
N SER A 92 -5.57 -26.52 -8.65
CA SER A 92 -5.94 -26.42 -7.24
C SER A 92 -5.72 -24.99 -6.71
N PRO A 93 -6.38 -24.57 -5.60
CA PRO A 93 -6.20 -23.23 -5.04
C PRO A 93 -4.73 -22.82 -4.81
N SER A 94 -3.88 -23.77 -4.38
CA SER A 94 -2.44 -23.53 -4.20
C SER A 94 -1.73 -23.24 -5.53
N GLU A 95 -2.06 -23.98 -6.58
CA GLU A 95 -1.51 -23.76 -7.93
C GLU A 95 -2.02 -22.45 -8.52
N GLN A 96 -3.30 -22.14 -8.35
CA GLN A 96 -3.91 -20.89 -8.81
C GLN A 96 -3.18 -19.68 -8.22
N GLY A 97 -2.85 -19.72 -6.93
CA GLY A 97 -2.09 -18.64 -6.29
C GLY A 97 -0.68 -18.46 -6.81
N LYS A 98 0.03 -19.55 -7.12
CA LYS A 98 1.35 -19.46 -7.75
C LYS A 98 1.28 -18.84 -9.15
N VAL A 99 0.33 -19.29 -9.98
CA VAL A 99 0.16 -18.75 -11.33
C VAL A 99 -0.24 -17.28 -11.31
N TYR A 100 -1.15 -16.89 -10.41
CA TYR A 100 -1.54 -15.50 -10.23
C TYR A 100 -0.36 -14.64 -9.76
N TRP A 101 0.38 -15.10 -8.74
CA TRP A 101 1.58 -14.44 -8.23
C TRP A 101 2.63 -14.19 -9.31
N GLU A 102 2.94 -15.21 -10.12
CA GLU A 102 3.85 -15.05 -11.25
C GLU A 102 3.33 -14.03 -12.27
N GLY A 103 2.02 -14.06 -12.52
CA GLY A 103 1.33 -13.14 -13.41
C GLY A 103 1.47 -11.69 -12.98
N ILE A 104 1.08 -11.37 -11.74
CA ILE A 104 1.17 -10.01 -11.18
C ILE A 104 2.63 -9.55 -11.09
N THR A 105 3.57 -10.44 -10.77
CA THR A 105 5.01 -10.15 -10.76
C THR A 105 5.51 -9.73 -12.15
N LYS A 106 5.16 -10.51 -13.19
CA LYS A 106 5.52 -10.22 -14.60
C LYS A 106 4.93 -8.90 -15.05
N TRP A 107 3.64 -8.67 -14.76
CA TRP A 107 2.97 -7.41 -15.10
C TRP A 107 3.61 -6.22 -14.40
N THR A 108 3.79 -6.29 -13.08
CA THR A 108 4.34 -5.18 -12.28
C THR A 108 5.74 -4.82 -12.74
N THR A 109 6.61 -5.82 -12.93
CA THR A 109 7.98 -5.58 -13.44
C THR A 109 7.96 -4.84 -14.77
N LYS A 110 7.03 -5.21 -15.66
CA LYS A 110 6.89 -4.55 -16.96
C LYS A 110 6.31 -3.14 -16.84
N ALA A 111 5.26 -2.95 -16.02
CA ALA A 111 4.65 -1.64 -15.78
C ALA A 111 5.65 -0.65 -15.18
N VAL A 112 6.37 -1.06 -14.12
CA VAL A 112 7.44 -0.29 -13.48
C VAL A 112 8.54 0.06 -14.49
N SER A 113 8.99 -0.90 -15.29
CA SER A 113 10.00 -0.64 -16.32
C SER A 113 9.52 0.36 -17.38
N LEU A 114 8.26 0.29 -17.80
CA LEU A 114 7.69 1.22 -18.78
C LEU A 114 7.58 2.63 -18.21
N LEU A 115 7.03 2.79 -17.00
CA LEU A 115 6.89 4.08 -16.34
C LEU A 115 8.24 4.74 -16.09
N SER A 116 9.21 4.00 -15.57
CA SER A 116 10.54 4.53 -15.29
C SER A 116 11.34 4.90 -16.53
N SER A 117 11.05 4.29 -17.70
CA SER A 117 11.63 4.75 -18.98
C SER A 117 11.26 6.21 -19.33
N LYS A 118 10.21 6.73 -18.69
CA LYS A 118 9.74 8.12 -18.78
C LYS A 118 9.93 8.91 -17.50
N LYS A 119 10.70 8.40 -16.54
CA LYS A 119 10.91 8.97 -15.20
C LYS A 119 9.65 9.06 -14.34
N LEU A 120 8.59 8.33 -14.70
CA LEU A 120 7.38 8.22 -13.89
C LEU A 120 7.55 7.15 -12.82
N LYS A 121 6.96 7.36 -11.64
CA LYS A 121 6.95 6.38 -10.55
C LYS A 121 5.72 5.48 -10.64
N ALA A 122 5.91 4.17 -10.47
CA ALA A 122 4.80 3.28 -10.14
C ALA A 122 4.59 3.31 -8.62
N MET A 123 3.40 3.65 -8.15
CA MET A 123 3.02 3.55 -6.74
C MET A 123 2.13 2.32 -6.60
N LEU A 124 2.60 1.31 -5.87
CA LEU A 124 1.90 0.02 -5.73
C LEU A 124 1.24 -0.05 -4.36
N SER A 125 -0.09 -0.14 -4.34
CA SER A 125 -0.86 -0.18 -3.11
C SER A 125 -0.69 -1.50 -2.38
N ILE A 126 -0.69 -1.43 -1.04
CA ILE A 126 -0.65 -2.57 -0.14
C ILE A 126 -1.60 -2.31 1.02
N GLY A 127 -2.55 -3.22 1.18
CA GLY A 127 -3.48 -3.24 2.29
C GLY A 127 -2.77 -3.66 3.58
N GLN A 128 -3.20 -3.09 4.71
CA GLN A 128 -2.67 -3.44 6.03
C GLN A 128 -2.81 -4.93 6.37
N ASN A 129 -3.85 -5.60 5.84
CA ASN A 129 -4.17 -6.99 6.15
C ASN A 129 -3.24 -8.00 5.46
N SER A 130 -2.49 -7.56 4.46
CA SER A 130 -1.62 -8.39 3.63
C SER A 130 -0.24 -8.60 4.27
N LEU A 131 -0.03 -8.11 5.49
CA LEU A 131 1.31 -7.95 6.06
C LEU A 131 1.77 -9.11 6.96
N ASN A 132 0.92 -10.14 7.16
CA ASN A 132 1.26 -11.35 7.91
C ASN A 132 2.10 -12.37 7.12
N PHE A 133 2.52 -12.04 5.90
CA PHE A 133 3.17 -12.99 4.99
C PHE A 133 4.61 -13.32 5.31
N PHE A 134 5.28 -12.49 6.11
CA PHE A 134 6.70 -12.64 6.43
C PHE A 134 7.05 -13.91 7.25
N HIS A 135 6.04 -14.66 7.69
CA HIS A 135 6.21 -15.94 8.39
C HIS A 135 5.85 -17.18 7.56
N THR A 136 5.48 -17.02 6.28
CA THR A 136 5.12 -18.14 5.38
C THR A 136 6.16 -18.33 4.28
N GLU A 137 6.11 -19.46 3.56
CA GLU A 137 6.97 -19.71 2.39
C GLU A 137 6.90 -18.59 1.33
N GLY A 138 5.78 -17.86 1.25
CA GLY A 138 5.61 -16.71 0.35
C GLY A 138 6.56 -15.54 0.63
N SER A 139 7.12 -15.44 1.85
CA SER A 139 8.07 -14.38 2.23
C SER A 139 9.38 -14.39 1.42
N LYS A 140 9.82 -15.56 0.92
CA LYS A 140 11.04 -15.65 0.10
C LYS A 140 10.83 -15.05 -1.29
N ASP A 141 9.65 -15.26 -1.86
CA ASP A 141 9.30 -14.75 -3.19
C ASP A 141 9.06 -13.23 -3.17
N GLU A 142 8.47 -12.70 -2.10
CA GLU A 142 8.36 -11.25 -1.90
C GLU A 142 9.74 -10.59 -1.85
N ASN A 143 10.67 -11.09 -1.03
CA ASN A 143 12.02 -10.50 -0.97
C ASN A 143 12.73 -10.51 -2.32
N ARG A 144 12.54 -11.58 -3.11
CA ARG A 144 13.08 -11.65 -4.48
C ARG A 144 12.43 -10.61 -5.38
N PHE A 145 11.10 -10.48 -5.31
CA PHE A 145 10.33 -9.52 -6.08
C PHE A 145 10.71 -8.07 -5.74
N MET A 146 10.78 -7.74 -4.45
CA MET A 146 11.17 -6.42 -3.95
C MET A 146 12.57 -6.03 -4.47
N LYS A 147 13.54 -6.96 -4.39
CA LYS A 147 14.89 -6.76 -4.95
C LYS A 147 14.92 -6.57 -6.46
N GLN A 148 13.97 -7.15 -7.20
CA GLN A 148 13.86 -6.94 -8.65
C GLN A 148 13.33 -5.54 -8.94
N LEU A 149 12.35 -5.08 -8.18
CA LEU A 149 11.73 -3.78 -8.39
C LEU A 149 12.58 -2.61 -7.88
N THR A 150 13.41 -2.75 -6.84
CA THR A 150 14.22 -1.63 -6.29
C THR A 150 15.10 -0.91 -7.32
N ARG A 151 15.46 -1.57 -8.43
CA ARG A 151 16.21 -0.95 -9.54
C ARG A 151 15.34 -0.09 -10.48
N GLY A 152 14.03 -0.28 -10.42
CA GLY A 152 13.06 0.20 -11.40
C GLY A 152 12.27 1.43 -11.00
N GLY A 153 12.57 2.13 -9.88
CA GLY A 153 11.94 3.41 -9.57
C GLY A 153 10.45 3.34 -9.24
N TRP A 154 10.07 2.47 -8.30
CA TRP A 154 8.71 2.35 -7.80
C TRP A 154 8.63 2.80 -6.34
N VAL A 155 7.41 2.95 -5.83
CA VAL A 155 7.08 3.38 -4.48
C VAL A 155 6.08 2.39 -3.89
N ARG A 156 6.34 1.91 -2.68
CA ARG A 156 5.36 1.11 -1.93
C ARG A 156 4.37 2.06 -1.25
N TYR A 157 3.08 1.89 -1.50
CA TYR A 157 2.04 2.75 -0.95
C TYR A 157 1.24 1.96 0.09
N TYR A 158 1.43 2.28 1.37
CA TYR A 158 0.67 1.68 2.44
C TYR A 158 -0.64 2.43 2.65
N GLU A 159 -1.75 1.75 2.42
CA GLU A 159 -3.08 2.31 2.61
C GLU A 159 -3.56 2.13 4.05
N PHE A 160 -4.41 3.04 4.51
CA PHE A 160 -5.13 2.96 5.79
C PHE A 160 -4.25 2.85 7.04
N VAL A 161 -2.97 3.25 6.99
CA VAL A 161 -2.05 3.09 8.12
C VAL A 161 -2.57 3.78 9.37
N ARG A 162 -2.47 3.11 10.52
CA ARG A 162 -2.88 3.64 11.83
C ARG A 162 -1.68 3.66 12.77
N GLY A 163 -1.51 4.76 13.50
CA GLY A 163 -0.36 4.99 14.38
C GLY A 163 -0.53 4.27 15.70
N GLU A 164 -1.78 4.27 16.18
CA GLU A 164 -2.26 3.53 17.34
C GLU A 164 -2.30 2.02 17.09
N ASN A 165 -2.38 1.58 15.83
CA ASN A 165 -2.27 0.18 15.44
C ASN A 165 -1.17 -0.01 14.37
N PRO A 166 0.11 0.07 14.77
CA PRO A 166 1.24 0.04 13.86
C PRO A 166 1.58 -1.38 13.38
N PHE A 167 0.95 -2.45 13.89
CA PHE A 167 1.31 -3.82 13.55
C PHE A 167 0.36 -4.42 12.50
N PRO A 168 0.87 -5.19 11.51
CA PRO A 168 2.28 -5.54 11.26
C PRO A 168 3.06 -4.47 10.46
N VAL A 169 2.45 -3.32 10.21
CA VAL A 169 2.90 -2.29 9.24
C VAL A 169 4.28 -1.72 9.53
N LEU A 170 4.49 -1.17 10.72
CA LEU A 170 5.71 -0.44 11.09
C LEU A 170 6.99 -1.29 10.94
N PRO A 171 7.05 -2.55 11.41
CA PRO A 171 8.20 -3.42 11.15
C PRO A 171 8.53 -3.58 9.66
N ASN A 172 7.52 -3.65 8.79
CA ASN A 172 7.73 -3.81 7.35
C ASN A 172 8.27 -2.52 6.72
N ILE A 173 7.71 -1.37 7.10
CA ILE A 173 8.16 -0.06 6.64
C ILE A 173 9.63 0.18 7.05
N ILE A 174 9.99 -0.15 8.31
CA ILE A 174 11.38 -0.04 8.78
C ILE A 174 12.31 -0.88 7.91
N ARG A 175 11.95 -2.15 7.68
CA ARG A 175 12.75 -3.07 6.84
C ARG A 175 12.90 -2.57 5.40
N GLU A 176 11.85 -1.98 4.84
CA GLU A 176 11.91 -1.41 3.48
C GLU A 176 12.80 -0.19 3.39
N GLY A 177 12.80 0.64 4.43
CA GLY A 177 13.77 1.71 4.60
C GLY A 177 15.20 1.19 4.60
N GLU A 178 15.47 0.11 5.33
CA GLU A 178 16.78 -0.56 5.33
C GLU A 178 17.18 -1.14 3.96
N LEU A 179 16.20 -1.43 3.10
CA LEU A 179 16.40 -1.87 1.72
C LEU A 179 16.51 -0.71 0.71
N GLY A 180 16.42 0.54 1.18
CA GLY A 180 16.52 1.75 0.35
C GLY A 180 15.32 1.97 -0.56
N MET A 181 14.15 1.51 -0.15
CA MET A 181 12.93 1.62 -0.94
C MET A 181 12.16 2.89 -0.64
N SER A 182 11.56 3.53 -1.65
CA SER A 182 10.64 4.63 -1.41
C SER A 182 9.29 4.12 -0.90
N VAL A 183 8.76 4.76 0.13
CA VAL A 183 7.49 4.39 0.77
C VAL A 183 6.59 5.62 0.91
N VAL A 184 5.30 5.46 0.61
CA VAL A 184 4.26 6.43 0.95
C VAL A 184 3.39 5.80 2.03
N ILE A 185 3.20 6.50 3.13
CA ILE A 185 2.29 6.14 4.21
C ILE A 185 1.06 7.00 4.07
N HIS A 186 -0.09 6.37 3.82
CA HIS A 186 -1.38 7.04 3.75
C HIS A 186 -2.24 6.65 4.95
N VAL A 187 -2.64 7.67 5.71
CA VAL A 187 -3.53 7.55 6.86
C VAL A 187 -4.93 8.04 6.52
N TYR A 188 -5.93 7.22 6.82
CA TYR A 188 -7.33 7.60 6.65
C TYR A 188 -7.87 8.20 7.95
N LEU A 189 -8.21 9.48 7.89
CA LEU A 189 -8.72 10.29 8.98
C LEU A 189 -10.25 10.21 9.06
N GLU A 190 -10.77 10.44 10.27
CA GLU A 190 -12.20 10.53 10.48
C GLU A 190 -12.77 11.83 9.90
N ARG A 191 -13.81 11.72 9.05
CA ARG A 191 -14.41 12.84 8.29
C ARG A 191 -14.98 13.98 9.15
N ASN A 192 -15.28 13.72 10.42
CA ASN A 192 -16.03 14.65 11.28
C ASN A 192 -15.18 15.24 12.41
N VAL A 193 -13.85 15.15 12.30
CA VAL A 193 -12.92 15.74 13.28
C VAL A 193 -12.28 16.97 12.65
N SER A 194 -12.57 18.15 13.19
CA SER A 194 -12.11 19.44 12.63
C SER A 194 -10.61 19.65 12.73
N ALA A 195 -9.95 19.02 13.71
CA ALA A 195 -8.52 19.06 13.93
C ALA A 195 -8.07 17.70 14.47
N PRO A 196 -7.93 16.68 13.61
CA PRO A 196 -7.50 15.36 14.05
C PRO A 196 -6.08 15.44 14.61
N ASP A 197 -5.89 14.80 15.76
CA ASP A 197 -4.56 14.64 16.32
C ASP A 197 -3.80 13.59 15.50
N LEU A 198 -2.75 14.04 14.81
CA LEU A 198 -1.91 13.19 13.97
C LEU A 198 -0.69 12.66 14.71
N THR A 199 -0.55 12.90 16.01
CA THR A 199 0.67 12.61 16.77
C THR A 199 1.07 11.14 16.65
N ASP A 200 0.14 10.21 16.88
CA ASP A 200 0.40 8.76 16.77
C ASP A 200 0.87 8.38 15.35
N HIS A 201 0.24 8.95 14.33
CA HIS A 201 0.52 8.67 12.91
C HIS A 201 1.87 9.24 12.45
N ILE A 202 2.17 10.48 12.84
CA ILE A 202 3.44 11.15 12.53
C ILE A 202 4.58 10.49 13.28
N ALA A 203 4.37 10.08 14.54
CA ALA A 203 5.37 9.34 15.30
C ALA A 203 5.73 8.02 14.59
N LEU A 204 4.75 7.25 14.13
CA LEU A 204 4.98 6.04 13.31
C LEU A 204 5.83 6.35 12.08
N PHE A 205 5.45 7.37 11.30
CA PHE A 205 6.21 7.78 10.11
C PHE A 205 7.63 8.19 10.46
N LEU A 206 7.83 9.08 11.43
CA LEU A 206 9.16 9.56 11.81
C LEU A 206 10.04 8.46 12.40
N ILE A 207 9.47 7.46 13.07
CA ILE A 207 10.23 6.28 13.47
C ILE A 207 10.79 5.59 12.22
N ALA A 208 9.97 5.31 11.21
CA ALA A 208 10.38 4.52 10.06
C ALA A 208 11.04 5.30 8.90
N ARG A 209 10.94 6.63 8.90
CA ARG A 209 11.31 7.52 7.78
C ARG A 209 12.73 7.27 7.27
N GLU A 210 12.87 7.05 5.98
CA GLU A 210 14.15 7.12 5.27
C GLU A 210 14.05 8.11 4.10
N GLU A 211 15.13 8.24 3.31
CA GLU A 211 15.10 9.04 2.08
C GLU A 211 14.05 8.53 1.10
N GLY A 212 13.26 9.44 0.53
CA GLY A 212 12.18 9.10 -0.40
C GLY A 212 10.91 8.55 0.26
N PHE A 213 10.77 8.73 1.58
CA PHE A 213 9.55 8.41 2.32
C PHE A 213 8.62 9.63 2.39
N TYR A 214 7.33 9.40 2.23
CA TYR A 214 6.30 10.44 2.30
C TYR A 214 5.18 10.03 3.26
N PHE A 215 4.66 11.02 3.99
CA PHE A 215 3.49 10.86 4.85
C PHE A 215 2.34 11.67 4.26
N MET A 216 1.16 11.07 4.24
CA MET A 216 -0.05 11.72 3.77
C MET A 216 -1.22 11.31 4.66
N ALA A 217 -2.11 12.25 4.94
CA ALA A 217 -3.34 11.97 5.68
C ALA A 217 -4.53 12.61 4.94
N SER A 218 -5.65 11.89 4.87
CA SER A 218 -6.86 12.36 4.18
C SER A 218 -8.12 11.77 4.79
N THR A 219 -9.27 12.38 4.53
CA THR A 219 -10.59 11.86 4.92
C THR A 219 -11.25 10.98 3.85
N GLY A 220 -10.53 10.68 2.77
CA GLY A 220 -11.05 10.10 1.53
C GLY A 220 -10.05 10.15 0.38
N TRP A 221 -10.58 10.02 -0.84
CA TRP A 221 -9.80 9.80 -2.07
C TRP A 221 -9.93 10.94 -3.08
N LEU A 222 -10.85 11.88 -2.86
CA LEU A 222 -11.06 13.01 -3.76
C LEU A 222 -10.18 14.18 -3.35
N ASP A 223 -9.88 15.10 -4.27
CA ASP A 223 -9.03 16.28 -4.00
C ASP A 223 -9.45 17.04 -2.73
N ALA A 224 -10.75 17.17 -2.48
CA ALA A 224 -11.30 17.84 -1.30
C ALA A 224 -11.05 17.10 0.04
N ASP A 225 -10.68 15.82 0.00
CA ASP A 225 -10.36 15.02 1.17
C ASP A 225 -8.91 15.23 1.66
N TRP A 226 -8.06 15.89 0.86
CA TRP A 226 -6.66 16.14 1.14
C TRP A 226 -6.50 17.58 1.64
N THR A 227 -6.38 17.74 2.97
CA THR A 227 -6.17 19.04 3.60
C THR A 227 -4.75 19.14 4.13
N TRP A 228 -4.17 20.34 4.08
CA TRP A 228 -2.89 20.60 4.72
C TRP A 228 -3.05 20.62 6.24
N HIS A 229 -2.18 19.91 6.96
CA HIS A 229 -2.15 19.88 8.41
C HIS A 229 -0.97 20.68 8.93
N ALA A 230 -1.18 21.56 9.93
CA ALA A 230 -0.13 22.40 10.48
C ALA A 230 1.05 21.59 11.06
N GLN A 231 0.82 20.34 11.46
CA GLN A 231 1.88 19.43 11.89
C GLN A 231 2.92 19.15 10.78
N TYR A 232 2.57 19.33 9.50
CA TYR A 232 3.52 19.18 8.38
C TYR A 232 4.56 20.30 8.33
N ASP A 233 4.26 21.46 8.92
CA ASP A 233 5.15 22.61 8.96
C ASP A 233 6.15 22.55 10.13
N LEU A 234 6.04 21.55 11.01
CA LEU A 234 6.94 21.37 12.13
C LEU A 234 8.31 20.87 11.67
N GLU A 235 9.38 21.46 12.23
CA GLU A 235 10.74 21.09 11.88
C GLU A 235 11.28 19.98 12.80
N TYR A 236 11.05 18.73 12.42
CA TYR A 236 11.53 17.56 13.18
C TYR A 236 13.06 17.38 13.10
N GLY A 237 13.72 17.96 12.10
CA GLY A 237 15.16 17.84 11.86
C GLY A 237 15.56 16.59 11.07
N GLN A 238 16.83 16.18 11.21
CA GLN A 238 17.39 15.01 10.55
C GLN A 238 17.49 13.83 11.51
N PRO A 239 17.27 12.58 11.06
CA PRO A 239 17.46 11.42 11.92
C PRO A 239 18.94 11.29 12.32
N VAL A 240 19.21 11.12 13.61
CA VAL A 240 20.57 11.00 14.16
C VAL A 240 20.99 9.54 14.29
N GLU A 241 20.01 8.64 14.35
CA GLU A 241 20.22 7.21 14.52
C GLU A 241 19.17 6.38 13.78
N LYS A 242 19.42 5.08 13.71
CA LYS A 242 18.45 4.10 13.24
C LYS A 242 17.30 3.94 14.25
N PRO A 243 16.13 3.47 13.81
CA PRO A 243 15.03 3.16 14.72
C PRO A 243 15.46 2.14 15.77
N GLN A 244 15.11 2.38 17.03
CA GLN A 244 15.34 1.48 18.14
C GLN A 244 14.05 0.76 18.53
N LYS A 245 14.19 -0.47 19.03
CA LYS A 245 13.10 -1.34 19.47
C LYS A 245 13.41 -1.87 20.86
N ILE A 246 12.60 -1.52 21.85
CA ILE A 246 12.80 -1.90 23.26
C ILE A 246 11.57 -2.65 23.75
N PHE A 247 11.75 -3.88 24.25
CA PHE A 247 10.69 -4.64 24.89
C PHE A 247 10.62 -4.32 26.37
N HIS A 248 9.41 -4.24 26.92
CA HIS A 248 9.16 -4.02 28.33
C HIS A 248 8.04 -4.93 28.84
N ASN A 249 8.02 -5.21 30.14
CA ASN A 249 6.95 -5.96 30.77
C ASN A 249 6.03 -4.97 31.49
N GLU A 250 4.79 -4.83 31.04
CA GLU A 250 3.77 -3.99 31.67
C GLU A 250 2.53 -4.83 31.95
N SER A 251 2.06 -4.83 33.20
CA SER A 251 0.80 -5.48 33.60
C SER A 251 0.65 -6.96 33.21
N GLY A 252 1.76 -7.69 33.09
CA GLY A 252 1.75 -9.11 32.72
C GLY A 252 1.74 -9.40 31.22
N SER A 253 1.78 -8.37 30.36
CA SER A 253 2.00 -8.48 28.91
C SER A 253 3.37 -7.93 28.51
N GLN A 254 3.95 -8.49 27.45
CA GLN A 254 5.15 -7.95 26.82
C GLN A 254 4.76 -6.79 25.90
N GLY A 255 5.03 -5.58 26.35
CA GLY A 255 4.90 -4.35 25.56
C GLY A 255 6.16 -4.05 24.75
N ILE A 256 6.04 -3.06 23.88
CA ILE A 256 7.10 -2.66 22.97
C ILE A 256 7.10 -1.15 22.75
N THR A 257 8.28 -0.56 22.80
CA THR A 257 8.50 0.84 22.43
C THR A 257 9.41 0.90 21.21
N TYR A 258 8.97 1.61 20.18
CA TYR A 258 9.84 2.07 19.10
C TYR A 258 10.26 3.50 19.37
N SER A 259 11.51 3.84 19.07
CA SER A 259 11.98 5.21 19.20
C SER A 259 13.00 5.58 18.14
N ARG A 260 13.11 6.88 17.86
CA ARG A 260 14.16 7.42 16.99
C ARG A 260 14.47 8.84 17.39
N ARG A 261 15.76 9.16 17.52
CA ARG A 261 16.22 10.51 17.77
C ARG A 261 16.43 11.28 16.48
N TYR A 262 15.99 12.52 16.50
CA TYR A 262 16.23 13.52 15.47
C TYR A 262 17.05 14.68 16.03
N THR A 263 17.62 15.49 15.15
CA THR A 263 18.38 16.68 15.56
C THR A 263 17.53 17.71 16.28
N LYS A 264 16.19 17.68 16.17
CA LYS A 264 15.29 18.64 16.84
C LYS A 264 14.24 18.04 17.78
N CYS A 265 14.08 16.73 17.80
CA CYS A 265 13.10 16.07 18.66
C CYS A 265 13.49 14.62 18.96
N ASN A 266 12.89 14.05 20.00
CA ASN A 266 12.86 12.61 20.21
C ASN A 266 11.47 12.09 19.85
N VAL A 267 11.42 11.01 19.07
CA VAL A 267 10.15 10.38 18.69
C VAL A 267 10.07 9.02 19.36
N SER A 268 8.91 8.70 19.91
CA SER A 268 8.61 7.37 20.42
C SER A 268 7.19 6.93 20.07
N LEU A 269 6.98 5.62 19.99
CA LEU A 269 5.70 4.97 19.83
C LEU A 269 5.66 3.78 20.77
N LYS A 270 4.89 3.91 21.86
CA LYS A 270 4.79 2.93 22.93
C LYS A 270 3.51 2.13 22.78
N CYS A 271 3.63 0.81 22.71
CA CYS A 271 2.54 -0.14 22.55
C CYS A 271 2.40 -1.02 23.80
N SER A 272 1.16 -1.22 24.25
CA SER A 272 0.85 -2.02 25.44
C SER A 272 1.14 -3.53 25.28
N SER A 273 1.10 -4.03 24.04
CA SER A 273 1.54 -5.39 23.69
C SER A 273 2.19 -5.42 22.29
N ILE A 274 2.90 -6.51 21.98
CA ILE A 274 3.52 -6.74 20.66
C ILE A 274 2.51 -6.90 19.51
N ASP A 275 1.23 -7.14 19.83
CA ASP A 275 0.13 -7.34 18.87
C ASP A 275 -1.05 -6.40 19.18
N SER A 276 -0.80 -5.30 19.91
CA SER A 276 -1.85 -4.41 20.40
C SER A 276 -2.24 -3.34 19.39
N ASP A 277 -3.53 -3.03 19.35
CA ASP A 277 -4.09 -1.85 18.69
C ASP A 277 -4.04 -0.59 19.60
N ASP A 278 -3.30 -0.67 20.71
CA ASP A 278 -3.13 0.39 21.69
C ASP A 278 -1.67 0.82 21.78
N CYS A 279 -1.29 1.63 20.81
CA CYS A 279 -0.04 2.37 20.79
C CYS A 279 -0.26 3.87 20.94
N LYS A 280 0.70 4.56 21.57
CA LYS A 280 0.71 6.00 21.75
C LYS A 280 2.04 6.60 21.30
N GLY A 281 1.94 7.55 20.39
CA GLY A 281 3.04 8.33 19.87
C GLY A 281 3.36 9.51 20.78
N ALA A 282 4.64 9.84 20.87
CA ALA A 282 5.10 11.07 21.49
C ALA A 282 6.22 11.69 20.63
N ILE A 283 6.19 13.01 20.51
CA ILE A 283 7.20 13.80 19.82
C ILE A 283 7.66 14.91 20.77
N ASP A 284 8.81 14.69 21.39
CA ASP A 284 9.38 15.61 22.37
C ASP A 284 10.39 16.52 21.68
N PHE A 285 9.96 17.74 21.34
CA PHE A 285 10.85 18.77 20.78
C PHE A 285 11.90 19.18 21.80
N LEU A 286 13.14 19.31 21.34
CA LEU A 286 14.25 19.76 22.17
C LEU A 286 14.24 21.29 22.21
N ASP A 287 14.40 21.87 23.40
CA ASP A 287 14.58 23.31 23.55
C ASP A 287 15.92 23.72 22.93
N PHE A 288 15.89 24.60 21.93
CA PHE A 288 17.09 25.20 21.31
C PHE A 288 17.15 26.69 21.59
#